data_AF-A0A7Y4LBF9-F1
#
_entry.id   AF-A0A7Y4LBF9-F1
#
_cell.length_a   1.000
_cell.length_b   1.000
_cell.length_c   1.000
_cell.angle_alpha   90.00
_cell.angle_beta   90.00
_cell.angle_gamma   90.00
#
_symmetry.space_group_name_H-M   'P 1'
#
loop_
_entity.id
_entity.type
_entity.pdbx_description
1 polymer ?
#
loop_
_entity_poly.entity_id
_entity_poly.type
_entity_poly.pdbx_seq_one_letter_code
_entity_poly.pdbx_strand_id
1 'polypeptide(L)'
;MKRFSKILLAASLSLASSVTLAKGFGHQQTVNYAGQDVSVFETSARVLGNAQGTAPELVNDIYDGLGKEKVPGYKIQVMSRNYSLAADALPLKEGNGWMDSRHIHRGIKLLLGIPVKDGKVELDHASVLALGLIIDKTDVPEFKKEDKIRPRGQQIVKKEAQLANVTVKVDELQLPDMESGETSGGGVKLSASADINGKPLKVSINSTFREFNTAKPDAKRGFNADARLIQK
;
A
#
# COMPACT_ATOMS: atom_id res chain seq x y z
N MET A 1 59.61 46.71 0.55
CA MET A 1 59.17 45.30 0.68
C MET A 1 57.89 45.25 1.53
N LYS A 2 56.83 44.68 0.94
CA LYS A 2 55.68 43.93 1.51
C LYS A 2 54.85 44.53 2.67
N ARG A 3 53.60 44.86 2.29
CA ARG A 3 52.37 45.02 3.09
C ARG A 3 52.13 43.83 4.02
N PHE A 4 51.54 44.06 5.20
CA PHE A 4 50.65 43.08 5.85
C PHE A 4 49.54 43.77 6.68
N SER A 5 48.34 43.78 6.10
CA SER A 5 47.07 43.98 6.80
C SER A 5 46.81 42.82 7.75
N LYS A 6 46.24 43.08 8.94
CA LYS A 6 45.57 42.06 9.76
C LYS A 6 44.14 42.51 10.01
N ILE A 7 43.26 42.02 9.14
CA ILE A 7 41.81 42.04 9.30
C ILE A 7 41.48 40.99 10.37
N LEU A 8 40.78 41.40 11.43
CA LEU A 8 40.17 40.50 12.41
C LEU A 8 39.02 39.76 11.74
N LEU A 9 39.18 38.45 11.58
CA LEU A 9 38.18 37.55 11.04
C LEU A 9 37.16 37.22 12.15
N ALA A 10 35.97 37.82 12.08
CA ALA A 10 34.85 37.42 12.91
C ALA A 10 34.30 36.08 12.38
N ALA A 11 34.64 34.98 13.06
CA ALA A 11 34.04 33.68 12.82
C ALA A 11 32.60 33.70 13.36
N SER A 12 31.63 33.90 12.47
CA SER A 12 30.22 33.67 12.78
C SER A 12 29.92 32.18 12.58
N LEU A 13 29.43 31.56 13.66
CA LEU A 13 28.79 30.25 13.70
C LEU A 13 27.72 30.17 12.61
N SER A 14 27.98 29.45 11.51
CA SER A 14 26.91 28.96 10.64
C SER A 14 26.49 27.58 11.13
N LEU A 15 25.19 27.50 11.41
CA LEU A 15 24.47 26.36 11.95
C LEU A 15 24.88 25.06 11.26
N ALA A 16 25.15 24.04 12.07
CA ALA A 16 25.14 22.67 11.62
C ALA A 16 23.76 22.41 11.00
N SER A 17 23.69 22.39 9.67
CA SER A 17 22.60 21.78 8.94
C SER A 17 22.61 20.32 9.36
N SER A 18 21.78 19.96 10.33
CA SER A 18 21.39 18.59 10.56
C SER A 18 20.65 18.16 9.30
N VAL A 19 21.40 17.67 8.31
CA VAL A 19 20.87 16.81 7.26
C VAL A 19 20.34 15.61 8.00
N THR A 20 19.06 15.68 8.38
CA THR A 20 18.29 14.49 8.70
C THR A 20 18.24 13.74 7.39
N LEU A 21 19.17 12.81 7.18
CA LEU A 21 19.02 11.81 6.14
C LEU A 21 17.64 11.20 6.41
N ALA A 22 16.69 11.44 5.50
CA ALA A 22 15.40 10.78 5.53
C ALA A 22 15.70 9.30 5.75
N LYS A 23 15.25 8.75 6.88
CA LYS A 23 15.47 7.34 7.17
C LYS A 23 14.60 6.60 6.17
N GLY A 24 15.19 6.23 5.04
CA GLY A 24 14.46 5.62 3.94
C GLY A 24 13.69 4.39 4.41
N PHE A 25 12.54 4.14 3.78
CA PHE A 25 11.76 2.94 4.06
C PHE A 25 12.60 1.67 3.82
N GLY A 26 12.42 0.68 4.69
CA GLY A 26 13.33 -0.47 4.80
C GLY A 26 13.23 -1.54 3.70
N HIS A 27 12.33 -1.36 2.72
CA HIS A 27 11.98 -2.35 1.69
C HIS A 27 11.66 -3.75 2.26
N GLN A 28 10.85 -3.78 3.31
CA GLN A 28 10.43 -5.00 4.00
C GLN A 28 8.91 -5.14 3.92
N GLN A 29 8.44 -6.31 3.50
CA GLN A 29 7.03 -6.67 3.56
C GLN A 29 6.87 -8.10 4.04
N THR A 30 5.96 -8.31 4.99
CA THR A 30 5.56 -9.65 5.43
C THR A 30 4.04 -9.73 5.47
N VAL A 31 3.52 -10.85 4.98
CA VAL A 31 2.11 -11.19 5.04
C VAL A 31 2.04 -12.64 5.49
N ASN A 32 1.42 -12.89 6.64
CA ASN A 32 1.20 -14.23 7.16
C ASN A 32 -0.30 -14.46 7.32
N TYR A 33 -0.82 -15.54 6.75
CA TYR A 33 -2.21 -15.93 6.87
C TYR A 33 -2.31 -17.38 7.32
N ALA A 34 -3.07 -17.64 8.38
CA ALA A 34 -3.27 -18.99 8.92
C ALA A 34 -1.96 -19.72 9.27
N GLY A 35 -0.92 -18.99 9.69
CA GLY A 35 0.40 -19.55 10.00
C GLY A 35 1.28 -19.78 8.78
N GLN A 36 0.84 -19.44 7.57
CA GLN A 36 1.61 -19.57 6.33
C GLN A 36 2.02 -18.19 5.81
N ASP A 37 3.28 -18.07 5.41
CA ASP A 37 3.78 -16.87 4.76
C ASP A 37 3.25 -16.78 3.33
N VAL A 38 2.70 -15.63 2.99
CA VAL A 38 2.26 -15.29 1.64
C VAL A 38 3.42 -14.56 0.96
N SER A 39 3.88 -15.12 -0.15
CA SER A 39 4.95 -14.50 -0.93
C SER A 39 4.52 -13.12 -1.47
N VAL A 40 5.27 -12.09 -1.09
CA VAL A 40 5.13 -10.70 -1.52
C VAL A 40 6.53 -10.14 -1.82
N PHE A 41 6.67 -9.32 -2.86
CA PHE A 41 7.96 -8.73 -3.27
C PHE A 41 7.92 -7.23 -3.46
N GLU A 42 6.75 -6.65 -3.71
CA GLU A 42 6.63 -5.22 -3.92
C GLU A 42 5.52 -4.61 -3.09
N THR A 43 5.62 -3.30 -2.86
CA THR A 43 4.54 -2.48 -2.33
C THR A 43 4.20 -1.41 -3.35
N SER A 44 2.92 -1.27 -3.68
CA SER A 44 2.39 -0.19 -4.49
C SER A 44 1.25 0.52 -3.76
N ALA A 45 0.95 1.74 -4.18
CA ALA A 45 -0.15 2.53 -3.65
C ALA A 45 -1.14 2.93 -4.75
N ARG A 46 -2.40 3.07 -4.37
CA ARG A 46 -3.36 3.86 -5.13
C ARG A 46 -3.89 4.95 -4.23
N VAL A 47 -3.84 6.20 -4.66
CA VAL A 47 -4.33 7.34 -3.89
C VAL A 47 -5.63 7.82 -4.52
N LEU A 48 -6.65 8.10 -3.71
CA LEU A 48 -7.79 8.85 -4.20
C LEU A 48 -7.34 10.30 -4.39
N GLY A 49 -7.21 10.73 -5.65
CA GLY A 49 -6.78 12.08 -5.98
C GLY A 49 -7.95 13.01 -6.22
N ASN A 50 -7.69 14.31 -6.18
CA ASN A 50 -8.64 15.35 -6.55
C ASN A 50 -9.06 15.25 -8.03
N ALA A 51 -9.97 16.12 -8.47
CA ALA A 51 -10.46 16.11 -9.85
C ALA A 51 -9.34 16.27 -10.90
N GLN A 52 -8.26 16.98 -10.55
CA GLN A 52 -7.08 17.21 -11.39
C GLN A 52 -6.06 16.06 -11.34
N GLY A 53 -6.16 15.17 -10.35
CA GLY A 53 -5.22 14.09 -10.10
C GLY A 53 -3.85 14.53 -9.55
N THR A 54 -3.72 15.78 -9.12
CA THR A 54 -2.44 16.41 -8.71
C THR A 54 -2.23 16.44 -7.20
N ALA A 55 -3.25 16.12 -6.41
CA ALA A 55 -3.16 16.02 -4.95
C ALA A 55 -4.14 14.96 -4.42
N PRO A 56 -3.92 14.43 -3.21
CA PRO A 56 -4.89 13.57 -2.53
C PRO A 56 -6.21 14.30 -2.30
N GLU A 57 -7.33 13.62 -2.55
CA GLU A 57 -8.67 14.15 -2.27
C GLU A 57 -8.97 14.08 -0.77
N LEU A 58 -9.23 15.22 -0.15
CA LEU A 58 -9.77 15.30 1.20
C LEU A 58 -11.28 15.03 1.13
N VAL A 59 -11.70 13.81 1.44
CA VAL A 59 -13.12 13.47 1.47
C VAL A 59 -13.77 13.95 2.76
N ASN A 60 -15.05 14.32 2.70
CA ASN A 60 -15.83 14.71 3.88
C ASN A 60 -16.14 13.52 4.82
N ASP A 61 -16.06 12.30 4.30
CA ASP A 61 -16.32 11.08 5.07
C ASP A 61 -15.54 9.90 4.52
N ILE A 62 -14.53 9.43 5.25
CA ILE A 62 -13.74 8.25 4.88
C ILE A 62 -14.56 6.95 4.96
N TYR A 63 -15.66 6.93 5.71
CA TYR A 63 -16.49 5.75 5.94
C TYR A 63 -17.67 5.63 4.96
N ASP A 64 -17.81 6.55 4.00
CA ASP A 64 -18.86 6.52 2.97
C ASP A 64 -20.30 6.45 3.54
N GLY A 65 -20.55 7.12 4.67
CA GLY A 65 -21.84 7.14 5.36
C GLY A 65 -22.16 5.88 6.15
N LEU A 66 -21.22 4.93 6.26
CA LEU A 66 -21.40 3.69 7.01
C LEU A 66 -21.09 3.85 8.51
N GLY A 67 -20.35 4.90 8.88
CA GLY A 67 -20.02 5.22 10.26
C GLY A 67 -21.12 5.99 10.99
N LYS A 68 -21.03 6.07 12.32
CA LYS A 68 -21.96 6.85 13.15
C LYS A 68 -21.83 8.35 12.92
N GLU A 69 -20.63 8.80 12.61
CA GLU A 69 -20.28 10.18 12.35
C GLU A 69 -19.46 10.27 11.06
N LYS A 70 -19.55 11.40 10.37
CA LYS A 70 -18.73 11.67 9.20
C LYS A 70 -17.32 12.04 9.66
N VAL A 71 -16.32 11.36 9.10
CA VAL A 71 -14.91 11.62 9.44
C VAL A 71 -14.19 12.11 8.20
N PRO A 72 -13.83 13.40 8.11
CA PRO A 72 -13.03 13.91 7.02
C PRO A 72 -11.64 13.25 6.99
N GLY A 73 -11.10 13.03 5.79
CA GLY A 73 -9.77 12.44 5.68
C GLY A 73 -9.38 12.01 4.28
N TYR A 74 -8.24 11.32 4.20
CA TYR A 74 -7.70 10.77 2.96
C TYR A 74 -7.99 9.27 2.84
N LYS A 75 -8.07 8.79 1.60
CA LYS A 75 -8.12 7.36 1.31
C LYS A 75 -6.92 6.94 0.47
N ILE A 76 -6.22 5.91 0.93
CA ILE A 76 -5.09 5.30 0.23
C ILE A 76 -5.22 3.79 0.25
N GLN A 77 -5.05 3.15 -0.91
CA GLN A 77 -4.96 1.71 -1.00
C GLN A 77 -3.50 1.29 -1.06
N VAL A 78 -3.01 0.66 0.02
CA VAL A 78 -1.68 0.06 0.08
C VAL A 78 -1.77 -1.41 -0.33
N MET A 79 -0.86 -1.83 -1.19
CA MET A 79 -0.91 -3.13 -1.82
C MET A 79 0.46 -3.77 -1.76
N SER A 80 0.61 -4.84 -0.97
CA SER A 80 1.84 -5.63 -0.98
C SER A 80 1.59 -6.92 -1.74
N ARG A 81 2.36 -7.13 -2.83
CA ARG A 81 2.01 -8.06 -3.88
C ARG A 81 3.19 -8.87 -4.39
N ASN A 82 2.87 -10.02 -4.95
CA ASN A 82 3.75 -10.79 -5.84
C ASN A 82 2.96 -11.18 -7.11
N TYR A 83 3.68 -11.46 -8.19
CA TYR A 83 3.19 -12.27 -9.30
C TYR A 83 2.92 -13.70 -8.83
N SER A 84 2.29 -14.49 -9.70
CA SER A 84 2.01 -15.88 -9.39
C SER A 84 3.34 -16.65 -9.37
N LEU A 85 3.69 -17.35 -8.28
CA LEU A 85 4.91 -18.18 -8.22
C LEU A 85 4.97 -19.20 -9.37
N ALA A 86 3.83 -19.71 -9.80
CA ALA A 86 3.74 -20.56 -10.98
C ALA A 86 4.12 -19.84 -12.30
N ALA A 87 3.86 -18.53 -12.42
CA ALA A 87 4.20 -17.72 -13.59
C ALA A 87 5.71 -17.47 -13.69
N ASP A 88 6.39 -17.21 -12.57
CA ASP A 88 7.82 -16.86 -12.51
C ASP A 88 8.76 -18.03 -12.91
N ALA A 89 8.25 -19.26 -12.97
CA ALA A 89 9.04 -20.47 -13.24
C ALA A 89 9.11 -20.90 -14.72
N LEU A 90 8.79 -20.05 -15.71
CA LEU A 90 8.90 -20.42 -17.15
C LEU A 90 9.87 -19.56 -17.96
N PRO A 91 10.54 -20.15 -18.97
CA PRO A 91 11.27 -19.40 -19.99
C PRO A 91 10.31 -18.63 -20.90
N LEU A 92 10.72 -17.41 -21.29
CA LEU A 92 10.06 -16.61 -22.31
C LEU A 92 10.06 -17.37 -23.65
N LYS A 93 8.91 -17.47 -24.33
CA LYS A 93 8.82 -18.13 -25.65
C LYS A 93 9.06 -17.13 -26.78
N GLU A 94 9.99 -17.44 -27.69
CA GLU A 94 10.16 -16.73 -28.97
C GLU A 94 8.94 -16.94 -29.89
N GLY A 95 8.53 -15.90 -30.62
CA GLY A 95 7.56 -15.98 -31.73
C GLY A 95 6.07 -16.02 -31.39
N ASN A 96 5.69 -15.83 -30.12
CA ASN A 96 4.34 -15.78 -29.54
C ASN A 96 3.51 -17.09 -29.56
N GLY A 97 3.27 -17.64 -28.35
CA GLY A 97 2.29 -18.72 -28.13
C GLY A 97 2.29 -19.39 -26.75
N TRP A 98 2.02 -18.62 -25.69
CA TRP A 98 1.13 -18.91 -24.55
C TRP A 98 0.67 -17.55 -23.98
N MET A 99 -0.63 -17.34 -23.77
CA MET A 99 -1.13 -16.10 -23.15
C MET A 99 -0.98 -16.17 -21.63
N ASP A 100 0.05 -15.51 -21.08
CA ASP A 100 -0.08 -14.96 -19.73
C ASP A 100 -0.98 -13.73 -19.84
N SER A 101 -2.25 -13.88 -19.47
CA SER A 101 -3.25 -12.82 -19.61
C SER A 101 -3.46 -12.00 -18.34
N ARG A 102 -2.68 -12.18 -17.25
CA ARG A 102 -3.08 -11.57 -15.99
C ARG A 102 -1.92 -11.20 -15.08
N HIS A 103 -1.82 -9.90 -14.84
CA HIS A 103 -1.41 -9.28 -13.57
C HIS A 103 -2.21 -9.86 -12.37
N ILE A 104 -2.05 -11.15 -12.01
CA ILE A 104 -2.69 -11.72 -10.81
C ILE A 104 -1.77 -11.46 -9.62
N HIS A 105 -1.96 -10.30 -9.01
CA HIS A 105 -1.27 -9.95 -7.78
C HIS A 105 -1.73 -10.84 -6.61
N ARG A 106 -0.86 -11.77 -6.18
CA ARG A 106 -0.94 -12.44 -4.87
C ARG A 106 -0.60 -11.44 -3.78
N GLY A 107 -1.03 -11.70 -2.56
CA GLY A 107 -0.77 -10.83 -1.41
C GLY A 107 -2.02 -10.06 -0.98
N ILE A 108 -1.77 -8.87 -0.46
CA ILE A 108 -2.74 -8.10 0.32
C ILE A 108 -3.04 -6.75 -0.32
N LYS A 109 -4.28 -6.31 -0.18
CA LYS A 109 -4.75 -4.97 -0.48
C LYS A 109 -5.46 -4.42 0.74
N LEU A 110 -4.99 -3.30 1.25
CA LEU A 110 -5.55 -2.56 2.37
C LEU A 110 -6.01 -1.21 1.84
N LEU A 111 -7.31 -0.98 1.78
CA LEU A 111 -7.82 0.39 1.65
C LEU A 111 -7.83 0.99 3.05
N LEU A 112 -7.06 2.04 3.24
CA LEU A 112 -6.93 2.76 4.49
C LEU A 112 -7.69 4.08 4.40
N GLY A 113 -8.38 4.43 5.48
CA GLY A 113 -8.91 5.75 5.73
C GLY A 113 -8.05 6.41 6.79
N ILE A 114 -7.58 7.61 6.52
CA ILE A 114 -6.68 8.36 7.41
C ILE A 114 -7.39 9.66 7.77
N PRO A 115 -7.87 9.81 9.01
CA PRO A 115 -8.58 11.01 9.42
C PRO A 115 -7.72 12.27 9.29
N VAL A 116 -8.40 13.38 9.02
CA VAL A 116 -7.85 14.72 9.10
C VAL A 116 -8.69 15.53 10.06
N LYS A 117 -8.06 16.04 11.11
CA LYS A 117 -8.69 16.86 12.14
C LYS A 117 -7.92 18.16 12.27
N ASP A 118 -8.63 19.29 12.20
CA ASP A 118 -8.05 20.63 12.28
C ASP A 118 -6.88 20.85 11.29
N GLY A 119 -7.02 20.30 10.08
CA GLY A 119 -6.01 20.36 9.02
C GLY A 119 -4.80 19.46 9.22
N LYS A 120 -4.78 18.61 10.26
CA LYS A 120 -3.68 17.69 10.57
C LYS A 120 -4.08 16.25 10.27
N VAL A 121 -3.17 15.51 9.66
CA VAL A 121 -3.30 14.07 9.41
C VAL A 121 -3.11 13.31 10.72
N GLU A 122 -4.06 12.43 11.06
CA GLU A 122 -4.02 11.61 12.28
C GLU A 122 -3.72 10.14 11.97
N LEU A 123 -2.45 9.80 11.78
CA LEU A 123 -2.02 8.43 11.41
C LEU A 123 -2.39 7.38 12.47
N ASP A 124 -2.35 7.74 13.75
CA ASP A 124 -2.72 6.85 14.87
C ASP A 124 -4.20 6.46 14.87
N HIS A 125 -5.04 7.21 14.14
CA HIS A 125 -6.47 6.95 14.00
C HIS A 125 -6.84 6.35 12.63
N ALA A 126 -5.84 5.87 11.87
CA ALA A 126 -6.09 5.20 10.60
C ALA A 126 -6.96 3.94 10.77
N SER A 127 -7.80 3.67 9.78
CA SER A 127 -8.73 2.53 9.77
C SER A 127 -8.61 1.72 8.49
N VAL A 128 -8.79 0.40 8.56
CA VAL A 128 -8.95 -0.44 7.35
C VAL A 128 -10.39 -0.32 6.87
N LEU A 129 -10.58 0.34 5.72
CA LEU A 129 -11.87 0.53 5.07
C LEU A 129 -12.24 -0.67 4.20
N ALA A 130 -11.27 -1.33 3.58
CA ALA A 130 -11.49 -2.56 2.82
C ALA A 130 -10.24 -3.44 2.82
N LEU A 131 -10.47 -4.75 2.78
CA LEU A 131 -9.42 -5.77 2.85
C LEU A 131 -9.58 -6.74 1.66
N GLY A 132 -8.49 -7.00 0.96
CA GLY A 132 -8.43 -8.03 -0.08
C GLY A 132 -7.21 -8.91 0.12
N LEU A 133 -7.40 -10.24 0.14
CA LEU A 133 -6.32 -11.21 0.25
C LEU A 133 -6.46 -12.23 -0.87
N ILE A 134 -5.37 -12.44 -1.62
CA ILE A 134 -5.25 -13.48 -2.65
C ILE A 134 -4.00 -14.29 -2.33
N ILE A 135 -4.16 -15.59 -2.07
CA ILE A 135 -3.03 -16.49 -1.80
C ILE A 135 -2.90 -17.54 -2.89
N ASP A 136 -1.77 -18.24 -2.92
CA ASP A 136 -1.68 -19.46 -3.72
C ASP A 136 -2.57 -20.55 -3.15
N LYS A 137 -3.20 -21.31 -4.04
CA LYS A 137 -3.96 -22.49 -3.67
C LYS A 137 -2.97 -23.55 -3.16
N THR A 138 -3.28 -24.15 -2.02
CA THR A 138 -2.44 -25.19 -1.40
C THR A 138 -2.69 -26.58 -1.97
N ASP A 139 -3.75 -26.75 -2.77
CA ASP A 139 -4.26 -28.03 -3.30
C ASP A 139 -4.14 -28.15 -4.82
N VAL A 140 -3.27 -27.36 -5.45
CA VAL A 140 -3.12 -27.42 -6.91
C VAL A 140 -2.12 -28.52 -7.29
N PRO A 141 -2.49 -29.41 -8.23
CA PRO A 141 -1.52 -30.26 -8.89
C PRO A 141 -0.37 -29.43 -9.48
N GLU A 142 0.83 -29.98 -9.48
CA GLU A 142 1.97 -29.38 -10.18
C GLU A 142 1.58 -29.08 -11.63
N PHE A 143 1.91 -27.86 -12.10
CA PHE A 143 1.61 -27.46 -13.47
C PHE A 143 2.37 -28.35 -14.45
N LYS A 144 1.64 -29.04 -15.32
CA LYS A 144 2.21 -29.90 -16.36
C LYS A 144 2.36 -29.12 -17.66
N LYS A 145 3.31 -29.54 -18.50
CA LYS A 145 3.57 -28.88 -19.79
C LYS A 145 2.35 -28.91 -20.72
N GLU A 146 1.47 -29.90 -20.55
CA GLU A 146 0.23 -30.09 -21.30
C GLU A 146 -0.92 -29.20 -20.80
N ASP A 147 -0.80 -28.60 -19.61
CA ASP A 147 -1.81 -27.73 -19.04
C ASP A 147 -1.86 -26.40 -19.80
N LYS A 148 -3.02 -26.11 -20.40
CA LYS A 148 -3.20 -24.90 -21.21
C LYS A 148 -3.33 -23.62 -20.38
N ILE A 149 -3.64 -23.73 -19.08
CA ILE A 149 -3.92 -22.59 -18.20
C ILE A 149 -3.20 -22.77 -16.87
N ARG A 150 -2.45 -21.73 -16.47
CA ARG A 150 -1.78 -21.72 -15.17
C ARG A 150 -2.76 -21.55 -14.01
N PRO A 151 -2.51 -22.20 -12.87
CA PRO A 151 -3.30 -22.03 -11.66
C PRO A 151 -3.35 -20.56 -11.21
N ARG A 152 -4.55 -20.08 -10.90
CA ARG A 152 -4.76 -18.75 -10.33
C ARG A 152 -4.71 -18.81 -8.81
N GLY A 153 -4.36 -17.67 -8.23
CA GLY A 153 -4.50 -17.45 -6.80
C GLY A 153 -5.95 -17.55 -6.39
N GLN A 154 -6.16 -17.99 -5.17
CA GLN A 154 -7.45 -18.02 -4.53
C GLN A 154 -7.69 -16.71 -3.81
N GLN A 155 -8.77 -16.02 -4.20
CA GLN A 155 -9.27 -14.91 -3.42
C GLN A 155 -9.90 -15.45 -2.13
N ILE A 156 -9.32 -15.05 -0.99
CA ILE A 156 -9.74 -15.47 0.34
C ILE A 156 -10.83 -14.55 0.87
N VAL A 157 -10.65 -13.24 0.73
CA VAL A 157 -11.69 -12.27 1.10
C VAL A 157 -12.67 -12.12 -0.06
N LYS A 158 -13.73 -12.93 -0.02
CA LYS A 158 -14.91 -12.84 -0.88
C LYS A 158 -16.05 -12.12 -0.17
N LYS A 159 -17.23 -12.02 -0.80
CA LYS A 159 -18.41 -11.33 -0.25
C LYS A 159 -18.90 -11.97 1.04
N GLU A 160 -18.81 -13.29 1.11
CA GLU A 160 -19.24 -14.15 2.22
C GLU A 160 -18.19 -14.31 3.32
N ALA A 161 -16.98 -13.77 3.13
CA ALA A 161 -15.93 -13.89 4.14
C ALA A 161 -16.31 -13.15 5.43
N GLN A 162 -16.09 -13.79 6.57
CA GLN A 162 -16.25 -13.20 7.89
C GLN A 162 -14.98 -12.46 8.28
N LEU A 163 -15.10 -11.19 8.65
CA LEU A 163 -13.98 -10.32 9.00
C LEU A 163 -14.12 -9.85 10.45
N ALA A 164 -13.18 -10.24 11.31
CA ALA A 164 -13.15 -9.87 12.73
C ALA A 164 -11.80 -9.27 13.13
N ASN A 165 -11.76 -8.59 14.29
CA ASN A 165 -10.53 -8.10 14.92
C ASN A 165 -9.59 -7.33 13.99
N VAL A 166 -10.17 -6.52 13.09
CA VAL A 166 -9.41 -5.79 12.07
C VAL A 166 -8.77 -4.56 12.70
N THR A 167 -7.45 -4.46 12.61
CA THR A 167 -6.68 -3.33 13.13
C THR A 167 -5.60 -2.93 12.14
N VAL A 168 -5.21 -1.65 12.20
CA VAL A 168 -4.05 -1.12 11.49
C VAL A 168 -3.36 -0.09 12.37
N LYS A 169 -2.04 -0.04 12.30
CA LYS A 169 -1.21 1.02 12.83
C LYS A 169 -0.34 1.53 11.70
N VAL A 170 -0.41 2.83 11.40
CA VAL A 170 0.45 3.48 10.42
C VAL A 170 1.48 4.30 11.20
N ASP A 171 2.71 3.81 11.27
CA ASP A 171 3.80 4.50 11.97
C ASP A 171 4.34 5.67 11.14
N GLU A 172 4.37 5.52 9.81
CA GLU A 172 4.91 6.51 8.90
C GLU A 172 4.22 6.41 7.54
N LEU A 173 3.87 7.54 6.96
CA LEU A 173 3.33 7.63 5.60
C LEU A 173 3.90 8.86 4.92
N GLN A 174 4.54 8.63 3.78
CA GLN A 174 4.92 9.67 2.84
C GLN A 174 4.13 9.44 1.56
N LEU A 175 3.25 10.38 1.22
CA LEU A 175 2.53 10.32 -0.04
C LEU A 175 3.50 10.64 -1.20
N PRO A 176 3.28 10.04 -2.39
CA PRO A 176 4.03 10.41 -3.58
C PRO A 176 3.80 11.87 -3.97
N ASP A 177 4.75 12.46 -4.70
CA ASP A 177 4.58 13.79 -5.28
C ASP A 177 3.67 13.72 -6.52
N MET A 178 2.39 13.91 -6.27
CA MET A 178 1.35 13.88 -7.31
C MET A 178 1.39 15.12 -8.22
N GLU A 179 2.00 16.22 -7.78
CA GLU A 179 2.02 17.48 -8.55
C GLU A 179 3.03 17.41 -9.70
N SER A 180 4.20 16.81 -9.45
CA SER A 180 5.21 16.59 -10.49
C SER A 180 4.87 15.46 -11.47
N GLY A 181 3.82 14.69 -11.19
CA GLY A 181 3.44 13.52 -12.00
C GLY A 181 4.36 12.32 -11.76
N GLU A 182 4.95 12.22 -10.56
CA GLU A 182 5.68 11.03 -10.14
C GLU A 182 4.81 9.78 -10.36
N THR A 183 5.42 8.61 -10.53
CA THR A 183 4.68 7.32 -10.63
C THR A 183 5.27 6.24 -9.72
N SER A 184 6.33 6.58 -8.98
CA SER A 184 7.02 5.73 -8.02
C SER A 184 7.69 6.64 -7.00
N GLY A 185 7.47 6.45 -5.69
CA GLY A 185 7.93 7.40 -4.69
C GLY A 185 7.07 7.42 -3.44
N GLY A 186 7.48 8.17 -2.43
CA GLY A 186 6.91 8.08 -1.08
C GLY A 186 7.07 6.69 -0.48
N GLY A 187 6.24 6.34 0.50
CA GLY A 187 6.26 5.04 1.14
C GLY A 187 5.41 4.95 2.40
N VAL A 188 5.41 3.77 2.99
CA VAL A 188 4.64 3.50 4.20
C VAL A 188 5.37 2.54 5.14
N LYS A 189 5.26 2.83 6.43
CA LYS A 189 5.53 1.90 7.52
C LYS A 189 4.23 1.65 8.27
N LEU A 190 3.70 0.43 8.18
CA LEU A 190 2.47 0.02 8.84
C LEU A 190 2.53 -1.42 9.32
N SER A 191 1.65 -1.73 10.26
CA SER A 191 1.26 -3.09 10.62
C SER A 191 -0.26 -3.21 10.61
N ALA A 192 -0.78 -4.35 10.19
CA ALA A 192 -2.20 -4.63 10.21
C ALA A 192 -2.48 -6.07 10.62
N SER A 193 -3.64 -6.30 11.21
CA SER A 193 -4.13 -7.64 11.54
C SER A 193 -5.63 -7.76 11.31
N ALA A 194 -6.08 -8.99 11.11
CA ALA A 194 -7.48 -9.33 10.97
C ALA A 194 -7.68 -10.83 11.20
N ASP A 195 -8.89 -11.24 11.53
CA ASP A 195 -9.33 -12.62 11.41
C ASP A 195 -10.24 -12.76 10.18
N ILE A 196 -9.88 -13.64 9.26
CA ILE A 196 -10.64 -13.93 8.04
C ILE A 196 -11.13 -15.38 8.11
N ASN A 197 -12.45 -15.57 8.24
CA ASN A 197 -13.08 -16.87 8.45
C ASN A 197 -12.47 -17.63 9.63
N GLY A 198 -12.22 -16.93 10.75
CA GLY A 198 -11.60 -17.49 11.96
C GLY A 198 -10.11 -17.81 11.84
N LYS A 199 -9.45 -17.47 10.73
CA LYS A 199 -8.01 -17.64 10.54
C LYS A 199 -7.27 -16.31 10.65
N PRO A 200 -6.16 -16.24 11.40
CA PRO A 200 -5.46 -14.99 11.63
C PRO A 200 -4.69 -14.54 10.39
N LEU A 201 -4.71 -13.23 10.14
CA LEU A 201 -3.88 -12.50 9.19
C LEU A 201 -3.01 -11.51 9.97
N LYS A 202 -1.72 -11.49 9.64
CA LYS A 202 -0.75 -10.48 10.11
C LYS A 202 -0.02 -9.89 8.92
N VAL A 203 0.13 -8.57 8.91
CA VAL A 203 0.79 -7.80 7.85
C VAL A 203 1.76 -6.82 8.47
N SER A 204 2.97 -6.73 7.94
CA SER A 204 3.93 -5.67 8.25
C SER A 204 4.51 -5.15 6.93
N ILE A 205 4.50 -3.84 6.74
CA ILE A 205 5.05 -3.19 5.54
C ILE A 205 5.92 -2.04 6.01
N ASN A 206 7.14 -1.97 5.51
CA ASN A 206 8.06 -0.85 5.65
C ASN A 206 8.75 -0.68 4.30
N SER A 207 8.10 0.02 3.37
CA SER A 207 8.54 0.05 1.97
C SER A 207 8.20 1.37 1.32
N THR A 208 9.07 1.81 0.40
CA THR A 208 8.69 2.79 -0.62
C THR A 208 7.60 2.21 -1.52
N PHE A 209 6.81 3.06 -2.15
CA PHE A 209 5.90 2.62 -3.19
C PHE A 209 6.68 2.48 -4.50
N ARG A 210 6.84 1.23 -4.95
CA ARG A 210 7.49 0.93 -6.23
C ARG A 210 6.72 1.52 -7.40
N GLU A 211 5.40 1.52 -7.28
CA GLU A 211 4.49 2.15 -8.21
C GLU A 211 3.39 2.82 -7.39
N PHE A 212 2.92 3.97 -7.85
CA PHE A 212 1.65 4.51 -7.42
C PHE A 212 0.79 4.94 -8.61
N ASN A 213 -0.52 4.91 -8.39
CA ASN A 213 -1.48 5.47 -9.33
C ASN A 213 -2.55 6.30 -8.62
N THR A 214 -3.14 7.22 -9.37
CA THR A 214 -4.20 8.10 -8.88
C THR A 214 -5.55 7.59 -9.35
N ALA A 215 -6.49 7.41 -8.42
CA ALA A 215 -7.90 7.21 -8.74
C ALA A 215 -8.60 8.57 -8.79
N LYS A 216 -9.41 8.81 -9.82
CA LYS A 216 -10.26 10.00 -9.89
C LYS A 216 -11.42 9.91 -8.87
N PRO A 217 -11.93 11.04 -8.34
CA PRO A 217 -13.00 11.06 -7.35
C PRO A 217 -14.33 10.47 -7.84
N ASP A 218 -14.60 10.57 -9.14
CA ASP A 218 -15.80 10.05 -9.83
C ASP A 218 -15.65 8.56 -10.18
N ALA A 219 -14.42 8.07 -10.31
CA ALA A 219 -14.07 6.68 -10.56
C ALA A 219 -13.75 5.90 -9.27
N LYS A 220 -14.63 5.99 -8.26
CA LYS A 220 -14.49 5.38 -6.90
C LYS A 220 -14.34 3.85 -6.86
N ARG A 221 -14.29 3.16 -8.01
CA ARG A 221 -14.15 1.70 -8.06
C ARG A 221 -12.86 1.28 -7.34
N GLY A 222 -13.05 0.63 -6.19
CA GLY A 222 -11.98 0.16 -5.29
C GLY A 222 -11.67 1.06 -4.09
N PHE A 223 -12.40 2.17 -3.90
CA PHE A 223 -12.24 3.12 -2.78
C PHE A 223 -13.46 3.21 -1.84
N ASN A 224 -14.44 2.33 -2.03
CA ASN A 224 -15.59 2.23 -1.14
C ASN A 224 -15.22 1.43 0.11
N ALA A 225 -15.63 1.94 1.26
CA ALA A 225 -15.57 1.23 2.52
C ALA A 225 -16.48 -0.02 2.50
N ASP A 226 -16.01 -1.08 3.13
CA ASP A 226 -16.71 -2.34 3.31
C ASP A 226 -17.54 -2.26 4.59
N ALA A 227 -18.86 -2.37 4.47
CA ALA A 227 -19.78 -2.31 5.60
C ALA A 227 -19.44 -3.32 6.71
N ARG A 228 -18.86 -4.49 6.35
CA ARG A 228 -18.44 -5.52 7.33
C ARG A 228 -17.34 -5.03 8.27
N LEU A 229 -16.60 -4.00 7.89
CA LEU A 229 -15.51 -3.43 8.68
C LEU A 229 -15.94 -2.22 9.49
N ILE A 230 -16.97 -1.50 9.05
CA ILE A 230 -17.36 -0.21 9.63
C ILE A 230 -18.58 -0.32 10.55
N GLN A 231 -19.59 -1.13 10.18
CA GLN A 231 -20.88 -1.17 10.88
C GLN A 231 -20.89 -2.12 12.10
N LYS A 232 -19.78 -2.22 12.83
CA LYS A 232 -19.67 -3.08 14.01
C LYS A 232 -20.19 -2.42 15.28
#